data_AF-A0A1Y2B8Y1-F1
#
_entry.id   AF-A0A1Y2B8Y1-F1
#
_cell.length_a   1.000
_cell.length_b   1.000
_cell.length_c   1.000
_cell.angle_alpha   90.00
_cell.angle_beta   90.00
_cell.angle_gamma   90.00
#
_symmetry.space_group_name_H-M   'P 1'
#
loop_
_entity.id
_entity.type
_entity.pdbx_description
1 polymer ?
#
loop_
_entity_poly.entity_id
_entity_poly.type
_entity_poly.pdbx_seq_one_letter_code
_entity_poly.pdbx_strand_id
1 'polypeptide(L)'
;MGCAGRYGDGDLQWMTAGSGIVHGEMFPLVNQNKGNTMRMFQLWLNLPAKSKMVPANQLMHWSENITRFSSSDSKTRATVLAGSLHGHTALPPIRDSWANDPANDVNIWHLIMKPGAKFTLPKSAKGSNRSLYCVEGSGLTLDKTTKVPESAMVEFKDHSSNDIVLENTGSEKDLEILILQGKPINEPVAQHGPFVMNTRQEIIQAFNDYSRTRFGGWPWPEDAMAFPREKGRFLSVKGKPEEYPPSVSNASSQKE
;
A
#
# COMPACT_ATOMS: atom_id res chain seq x y z
N MET A 1 2.20 -16.68 14.51
CA MET A 1 2.80 -15.38 14.93
C MET A 1 2.13 -14.74 16.14
N GLY A 2 0.79 -14.84 16.31
CA GLY A 2 0.08 -14.23 17.45
C GLY A 2 0.12 -12.70 17.47
N CYS A 3 0.40 -12.09 16.32
CA CYS A 3 0.37 -10.65 16.17
C CYS A 3 -1.06 -10.19 15.91
N ALA A 4 -1.36 -8.95 16.29
CA ALA A 4 -2.67 -8.35 16.18
C ALA A 4 -2.54 -6.85 15.93
N GLY A 5 -3.57 -6.25 15.36
CA GLY A 5 -3.64 -4.80 15.28
C GLY A 5 -5.03 -4.31 14.98
N ARG A 6 -5.25 -3.04 15.28
CA ARG A 6 -6.40 -2.26 14.84
C ARG A 6 -5.86 -0.99 14.21
N TYR A 7 -6.24 -0.74 12.96
CA TYR A 7 -5.71 0.35 12.15
C TYR A 7 -6.82 0.91 11.25
N GLY A 8 -6.64 2.12 10.77
CA GLY A 8 -7.62 2.83 9.94
C GLY A 8 -7.18 4.26 9.63
N ASP A 9 -8.07 5.05 9.04
CA ASP A 9 -7.88 6.50 8.88
C ASP A 9 -6.54 6.91 8.24
N GLY A 10 -6.08 6.12 7.27
CA GLY A 10 -4.85 6.37 6.51
C GLY A 10 -3.59 5.73 7.07
N ASP A 11 -3.70 4.87 8.08
CA ASP A 11 -2.62 3.96 8.47
C ASP A 11 -2.24 3.02 7.31
N LEU A 12 -0.96 2.66 7.24
CA LEU A 12 -0.44 1.66 6.32
C LEU A 12 0.07 0.45 7.10
N GLN A 13 -0.57 -0.69 6.91
CA GLN A 13 -0.03 -1.98 7.34
C GLN A 13 0.82 -2.57 6.22
N TRP A 14 2.04 -3.00 6.56
CA TRP A 14 2.88 -3.75 5.64
C TRP A 14 3.21 -5.11 6.25
N MET A 15 2.87 -6.18 5.55
CA MET A 15 3.09 -7.55 5.98
C MET A 15 3.95 -8.31 4.97
N THR A 16 5.02 -8.94 5.46
CA THR A 16 5.80 -9.93 4.72
C THR A 16 5.28 -11.30 5.13
N ALA A 17 4.57 -11.99 4.24
CA ALA A 17 4.05 -13.34 4.50
C ALA A 17 5.16 -14.40 4.54
N GLY A 18 6.18 -14.28 3.68
CA GLY A 18 7.36 -15.16 3.67
C GLY A 18 7.00 -16.64 3.68
N SER A 19 7.59 -17.40 4.61
CA SER A 19 7.40 -18.85 4.78
C SER A 19 5.98 -19.29 5.13
N GLY A 20 5.05 -18.35 5.29
CA GLY A 20 3.63 -18.60 5.49
C GLY A 20 3.08 -17.92 6.73
N ILE A 21 1.85 -17.41 6.60
CA ILE A 21 1.07 -16.83 7.69
C ILE A 21 -0.40 -17.19 7.52
N VAL A 22 -1.09 -17.42 8.64
CA VAL A 22 -2.56 -17.40 8.70
C VAL A 22 -2.95 -16.16 9.48
N HIS A 23 -3.76 -15.30 8.87
CA HIS A 23 -4.25 -14.06 9.45
C HIS A 23 -5.74 -13.87 9.12
N GLY A 24 -6.41 -13.02 9.89
CA GLY A 24 -7.78 -12.58 9.64
C GLY A 24 -7.82 -11.06 9.63
N GLU A 25 -8.56 -10.49 8.69
CA GLU A 25 -8.78 -9.04 8.57
C GLU A 25 -10.27 -8.79 8.75
N MET A 26 -10.65 -8.14 9.86
CA MET A 26 -12.04 -7.94 10.23
C MET A 26 -12.43 -6.46 10.20
N PHE A 27 -13.64 -6.19 9.70
CA PHE A 27 -14.18 -4.85 9.49
C PHE A 27 -15.39 -4.60 10.39
N PRO A 28 -15.18 -4.46 11.71
CA PRO A 28 -16.28 -4.29 12.65
C PRO A 28 -16.98 -2.94 12.42
N LEU A 29 -18.30 -2.89 12.66
CA LEU A 29 -19.06 -1.65 12.65
C LEU A 29 -18.59 -0.77 13.82
N VAL A 30 -18.04 0.41 13.51
CA VAL A 30 -17.48 1.32 14.51
C VAL A 30 -18.44 2.42 14.94
N ASN A 31 -19.43 2.72 14.10
CA ASN A 31 -20.49 3.69 14.37
C ASN A 31 -21.83 2.96 14.54
N GLN A 32 -22.55 3.27 15.61
CA GLN A 32 -23.89 2.74 15.87
C GLN A 32 -25.00 3.60 15.24
N ASN A 33 -24.79 4.92 15.15
CA ASN A 33 -25.83 5.89 14.78
C ASN A 33 -25.62 6.53 13.40
N LYS A 34 -24.57 6.15 12.67
CA LYS A 34 -24.28 6.63 11.32
C LYS A 34 -23.65 5.52 10.48
N GLY A 35 -23.60 5.74 9.16
CA GLY A 35 -22.98 4.81 8.22
C GLY A 35 -21.52 4.50 8.58
N ASN A 36 -21.11 3.27 8.29
CA ASN A 36 -19.72 2.82 8.34
C ASN A 36 -19.23 2.69 6.91
N THR A 37 -18.51 3.70 6.41
CA THR A 37 -17.87 3.64 5.10
C THR A 37 -16.49 3.03 5.24
N MET A 38 -16.07 2.27 4.22
CA MET A 38 -14.74 1.68 4.16
C MET A 38 -14.13 1.96 2.80
N ARG A 39 -12.90 2.46 2.81
CA ARG A 39 -12.05 2.58 1.63
C ARG A 39 -10.66 2.13 2.01
N MET A 40 -10.12 1.19 1.25
CA MET A 40 -8.78 0.66 1.44
C MET A 40 -8.21 0.16 0.12
N PHE A 41 -6.89 0.13 0.03
CA PHE A 41 -6.17 -0.62 -0.99
C PHE A 41 -5.49 -1.81 -0.32
N GLN A 42 -5.55 -2.97 -0.96
CA GLN A 42 -4.77 -4.13 -0.59
C GLN A 42 -3.87 -4.50 -1.77
N LEU A 43 -2.56 -4.37 -1.57
CA LEU A 43 -1.55 -4.56 -2.60
C LEU A 43 -0.66 -5.74 -2.22
N TRP A 44 -0.41 -6.64 -3.17
CA TRP A 44 0.54 -7.74 -2.99
C TRP A 44 1.82 -7.44 -3.75
N LEU A 45 2.91 -7.26 -3.02
CA LEU A 45 4.24 -7.17 -3.59
C LEU A 45 4.89 -8.54 -3.52
N ASN A 46 5.26 -9.08 -4.68
CA ASN A 46 5.94 -10.37 -4.74
C ASN A 46 7.33 -10.28 -4.08
N LEU A 47 7.83 -11.41 -3.59
CA LEU A 47 9.18 -11.56 -3.06
C LEU A 47 10.05 -12.34 -4.06
N PRO A 48 11.35 -12.00 -4.20
CA PRO A 48 12.28 -12.82 -4.95
C PRO A 48 12.46 -14.18 -4.27
N ALA A 49 12.85 -15.21 -5.02
CA ALA A 49 12.97 -16.59 -4.58
C ALA A 49 13.76 -16.71 -3.27
N LYS A 50 14.88 -16.00 -3.18
CA LYS A 50 15.76 -15.94 -1.99
C LYS A 50 15.04 -15.47 -0.71
N SER A 51 13.95 -14.74 -0.83
CA SER A 51 13.20 -14.13 0.27
C SER A 51 11.84 -14.78 0.50
N LYS A 52 11.40 -15.74 -0.35
CA LYS A 52 10.07 -16.37 -0.20
C LYS A 52 9.91 -17.19 1.07
N MET A 53 11.00 -17.66 1.67
CA MET A 53 10.98 -18.48 2.89
C MET A 53 11.48 -17.75 4.15
N VAL A 54 11.57 -16.42 4.12
CA VAL A 54 11.90 -15.64 5.34
C VAL A 54 10.78 -15.75 6.37
N PRO A 55 11.07 -15.60 7.67
CA PRO A 55 10.03 -15.56 8.69
C PRO A 55 9.03 -14.43 8.41
N ALA A 56 7.74 -14.76 8.53
CA ALA A 56 6.68 -13.79 8.40
C ALA A 56 6.84 -12.63 9.40
N ASN A 57 6.49 -11.42 8.97
CA ASN A 57 6.66 -10.21 9.77
C ASN A 57 5.59 -9.16 9.41
N GLN A 58 5.35 -8.20 10.31
CA GLN A 58 4.48 -7.06 10.04
C GLN A 58 5.03 -5.78 10.66
N LEU A 59 4.65 -4.65 10.08
CA LEU A 59 4.82 -3.32 10.63
C LEU A 59 3.58 -2.48 10.40
N MET A 60 3.48 -1.40 11.16
CA MET A 60 2.47 -0.37 10.98
C MET A 60 3.16 0.98 10.81
N HIS A 61 2.78 1.68 9.75
CA HIS A 61 3.07 3.11 9.60
C HIS A 61 1.81 3.88 9.92
N TRP A 62 1.81 4.54 11.08
CA TRP A 62 0.69 5.35 11.55
C TRP A 62 0.45 6.54 10.63
N SER A 63 -0.82 6.83 10.36
CA SER A 63 -1.26 7.90 9.46
C SER A 63 -0.58 9.24 9.75
N GLU A 64 -0.35 9.55 11.01
CA GLU A 64 0.31 10.77 11.50
C GLU A 64 1.73 10.95 10.96
N ASN A 65 2.44 9.85 10.69
CA ASN A 65 3.82 9.85 10.23
C ASN A 65 3.93 9.61 8.71
N ILE A 66 2.83 9.23 8.06
CA ILE A 66 2.83 8.99 6.61
C ILE A 66 3.17 10.30 5.87
N THR A 67 4.15 10.21 4.99
CA THR A 67 4.65 11.35 4.23
C THR A 67 3.60 11.85 3.26
N ARG A 68 3.20 13.11 3.42
CA ARG A 68 2.25 13.81 2.57
C ARG A 68 2.74 15.21 2.24
N PHE A 69 2.42 15.67 1.05
CA PHE A 69 2.67 17.05 0.63
C PHE A 69 1.57 17.52 -0.32
N SER A 70 1.46 18.83 -0.48
CA SER A 70 0.57 19.45 -1.47
C SER A 70 1.42 20.14 -2.55
N SER A 71 0.92 20.17 -3.78
CA SER A 71 1.48 21.03 -4.82
C SER A 71 1.46 22.50 -4.39
N SER A 72 2.31 23.33 -5.01
CA SER A 72 2.42 24.75 -4.66
C SER A 72 1.11 25.54 -4.77
N ASP A 73 0.22 25.13 -5.69
CA ASP A 73 -1.12 25.70 -5.87
C ASP A 73 -2.19 25.06 -4.97
N SER A 74 -1.81 24.10 -4.10
CA SER A 74 -2.70 23.34 -3.21
C SER A 74 -3.84 22.60 -3.90
N LYS A 75 -3.70 22.31 -5.21
CA LYS A 75 -4.70 21.56 -5.99
C LYS A 75 -4.46 20.06 -6.03
N THR A 76 -3.23 19.61 -5.78
CA THR A 76 -2.89 18.20 -5.66
C THR A 76 -2.37 17.91 -4.27
N ARG A 77 -2.95 16.91 -3.61
CA ARG A 77 -2.38 16.31 -2.39
C ARG A 77 -1.79 14.95 -2.76
N ALA A 78 -0.53 14.74 -2.41
CA ALA A 78 0.18 13.50 -2.62
C ALA A 78 0.49 12.81 -1.30
N THR A 79 0.31 11.49 -1.27
CA THR A 79 0.71 10.60 -0.18
C THR A 79 1.75 9.63 -0.73
N VAL A 80 2.93 9.60 -0.10
CA VAL A 80 4.06 8.74 -0.51
C VAL A 80 4.09 7.51 0.40
N LEU A 81 3.58 6.38 -0.09
CA LEU A 81 3.42 5.14 0.67
C LEU A 81 4.67 4.23 0.55
N ALA A 82 5.36 4.30 -0.59
CA ALA A 82 6.67 3.68 -0.79
C ALA A 82 7.50 4.52 -1.79
N GLY A 83 8.82 4.48 -1.66
CA GLY A 83 9.74 5.20 -2.54
C GLY A 83 9.80 6.70 -2.26
N SER A 84 9.98 7.52 -3.30
CA SER A 84 10.12 8.98 -3.17
C SER A 84 9.48 9.74 -4.32
N LEU A 85 8.84 10.88 -4.03
CA LEU A 85 8.21 11.74 -5.04
C LEU A 85 8.55 13.20 -4.74
N HIS A 86 9.16 13.90 -5.70
CA HIS A 86 9.54 15.32 -5.58
C HIS A 86 10.34 15.65 -4.31
N GLY A 87 11.28 14.77 -3.93
CA GLY A 87 12.11 14.93 -2.73
C GLY A 87 11.45 14.47 -1.42
N HIS A 88 10.15 14.14 -1.42
CA HIS A 88 9.46 13.57 -0.27
C HIS A 88 9.58 12.04 -0.29
N THR A 89 10.16 11.47 0.77
CA THR A 89 10.46 10.03 0.86
C THR A 89 9.53 9.35 1.86
N ALA A 90 9.01 8.17 1.50
CA ALA A 90 8.17 7.38 2.39
C ALA A 90 8.94 6.88 3.62
N LEU A 91 8.18 6.46 4.64
CA LEU A 91 8.73 5.69 5.75
C LEU A 91 9.32 4.35 5.24
N PRO A 92 10.34 3.80 5.92
CA PRO A 92 11.05 2.61 5.44
C PRO A 92 10.11 1.40 5.29
N PRO A 93 10.23 0.60 4.22
CA PRO A 93 9.46 -0.63 4.07
C PRO A 93 9.79 -1.66 5.16
N ILE A 94 8.96 -2.71 5.24
CA ILE A 94 9.26 -3.84 6.11
C ILE A 94 10.47 -4.60 5.59
N ARG A 95 11.27 -5.17 6.50
CA ARG A 95 12.39 -6.06 6.17
C ARG A 95 11.98 -7.11 5.14
N ASP A 96 12.92 -7.46 4.25
CA ASP A 96 12.79 -8.46 3.18
C ASP A 96 11.85 -8.07 2.03
N SER A 97 11.10 -6.97 2.15
CA SER A 97 10.30 -6.41 1.06
C SER A 97 11.16 -6.06 -0.15
N TRP A 98 10.62 -6.30 -1.35
CA TRP A 98 11.22 -5.88 -2.63
C TRP A 98 11.49 -4.37 -2.67
N ALA A 99 10.69 -3.58 -1.93
CA ALA A 99 10.83 -2.14 -1.83
C ALA A 99 12.03 -1.65 -1.01
N ASN A 100 12.74 -2.52 -0.28
CA ASN A 100 13.88 -2.10 0.53
C ASN A 100 15.12 -1.73 -0.28
N ASP A 101 15.27 -2.30 -1.47
CA ASP A 101 16.40 -1.96 -2.34
C ASP A 101 15.99 -0.78 -3.25
N PRO A 102 16.58 0.41 -3.08
CA PRO A 102 16.27 1.56 -3.94
C PRO A 102 16.52 1.29 -5.41
N ALA A 103 17.41 0.34 -5.75
CA ALA A 103 17.66 -0.04 -7.13
C ALA A 103 16.45 -0.73 -7.79
N ASN A 104 15.51 -1.26 -7.00
CA ASN A 104 14.26 -1.85 -7.49
C ASN A 104 13.19 -0.81 -7.81
N ASP A 105 13.41 0.45 -7.44
CA ASP A 105 12.57 1.59 -7.80
C ASP A 105 11.08 1.37 -7.50
N VAL A 106 10.79 0.73 -6.35
CA VAL A 106 9.41 0.50 -5.92
C VAL A 106 8.82 1.80 -5.38
N ASN A 107 7.79 2.30 -6.06
CA ASN A 107 7.07 3.50 -5.65
C ASN A 107 5.58 3.23 -5.62
N ILE A 108 4.95 3.68 -4.54
CA ILE A 108 3.50 3.61 -4.35
C ILE A 108 3.06 5.00 -3.92
N TRP A 109 2.35 5.69 -4.80
CA TRP A 109 1.88 7.05 -4.55
C TRP A 109 0.38 7.13 -4.70
N HIS A 110 -0.25 7.91 -3.84
CA HIS A 110 -1.68 8.18 -3.89
C HIS A 110 -1.90 9.68 -4.04
N LEU A 111 -2.64 10.09 -5.07
CA LEU A 111 -2.90 11.48 -5.39
C LEU A 111 -4.40 11.78 -5.27
N ILE A 112 -4.71 12.92 -4.68
CA ILE A 112 -6.02 13.57 -4.78
C ILE A 112 -5.83 14.86 -5.55
N MET A 113 -6.48 14.99 -6.71
CA MET A 113 -6.32 16.12 -7.63
C MET A 113 -7.64 16.85 -7.85
N LYS A 114 -7.73 18.09 -7.39
CA LYS A 114 -8.90 18.97 -7.58
C LYS A 114 -9.13 19.32 -9.06
N PRO A 115 -10.34 19.75 -9.45
CA PRO A 115 -10.59 20.30 -10.78
C PRO A 115 -9.55 21.34 -11.22
N GLY A 116 -9.01 21.17 -12.43
CA GLY A 116 -7.95 22.01 -13.00
C GLY A 116 -6.57 21.84 -12.36
N ALA A 117 -6.35 20.82 -11.53
CA ALA A 117 -5.02 20.46 -11.03
C ALA A 117 -4.14 19.92 -12.16
N LYS A 118 -2.85 20.28 -12.12
CA LYS A 118 -1.80 19.69 -12.95
C LYS A 118 -0.73 19.12 -12.04
N PHE A 119 -0.29 17.91 -12.34
CA PHE A 119 0.73 17.23 -11.56
C PHE A 119 1.67 16.46 -12.48
N THR A 120 2.97 16.70 -12.35
CA THR A 120 3.97 16.00 -13.16
C THR A 120 4.48 14.80 -12.37
N LEU A 121 4.27 13.61 -12.93
CA LEU A 121 4.96 12.40 -12.49
C LEU A 121 6.37 12.41 -13.09
N PRO A 122 7.44 12.28 -12.29
CA PRO A 122 8.79 12.20 -12.83
C PRO A 122 8.97 10.92 -13.64
N LYS A 123 9.95 10.89 -14.56
CA LYS A 123 10.38 9.64 -15.21
C LYS A 123 10.79 8.58 -14.19
N SER A 124 10.62 7.31 -14.55
CA SER A 124 11.01 6.16 -13.72
C SER A 124 12.51 5.86 -13.83
N ALA A 125 13.03 5.00 -12.96
CA ALA A 125 14.34 4.41 -13.18
C ALA A 125 14.30 3.47 -14.40
N LYS A 126 15.43 3.36 -15.12
CA LYS A 126 15.52 2.48 -16.29
C LYS A 126 15.14 1.03 -15.93
N GLY A 127 14.18 0.48 -16.66
CA GLY A 127 13.69 -0.89 -16.51
C GLY A 127 12.53 -1.06 -15.53
N SER A 128 12.01 0.03 -14.96
CA SER A 128 10.82 -0.01 -14.11
C SER A 128 9.54 -0.08 -14.92
N ASN A 129 8.57 -0.84 -14.45
CA ASN A 129 7.20 -0.74 -14.94
C ASN A 129 6.46 0.31 -14.12
N ARG A 130 5.52 1.01 -14.74
CA ARG A 130 4.59 1.90 -14.04
C ARG A 130 3.17 1.63 -14.53
N SER A 131 2.25 1.62 -13.58
CA SER A 131 0.82 1.66 -13.83
C SER A 131 0.16 2.74 -12.98
N LEU A 132 -0.94 3.29 -13.48
CA LEU A 132 -1.77 4.26 -12.79
C LEU A 132 -3.21 3.73 -12.77
N TYR A 133 -3.89 3.82 -11.63
CA TYR A 133 -5.29 3.47 -11.47
C TYR A 133 -6.09 4.71 -11.09
N CYS A 134 -7.08 5.07 -11.92
CA CYS A 134 -8.03 6.15 -11.62
C CYS A 134 -9.15 5.56 -10.75
N VAL A 135 -9.02 5.72 -9.44
CA VAL A 135 -9.88 5.10 -8.42
C VAL A 135 -11.26 5.73 -8.41
N GLU A 136 -11.32 7.06 -8.43
CA GLU A 136 -12.56 7.83 -8.41
C GLU A 136 -12.41 9.10 -9.24
N GLY A 137 -13.54 9.54 -9.80
CA GLY A 137 -13.65 10.75 -10.58
C GLY A 137 -13.42 10.50 -12.07
N SER A 138 -13.71 11.52 -12.86
CA SER A 138 -13.62 11.50 -14.32
C SER A 138 -12.93 12.76 -14.83
N GLY A 139 -12.37 12.69 -16.04
CA GLY A 139 -11.65 13.80 -16.64
C GLY A 139 -10.14 13.78 -16.39
N LEU A 140 -9.55 12.65 -16.01
CA LEU A 140 -8.11 12.48 -16.03
C LEU A 140 -7.59 12.51 -17.47
N THR A 141 -6.60 13.35 -17.72
CA THR A 141 -5.84 13.38 -18.97
C THR A 141 -4.35 13.24 -18.71
N LEU A 142 -3.66 12.53 -19.60
CA LEU A 142 -2.20 12.36 -19.60
C LEU A 142 -1.62 13.14 -20.79
N ASP A 143 -0.64 13.99 -20.51
CA ASP A 143 0.05 14.87 -21.48
C ASP A 143 -0.90 15.67 -22.37
N LYS A 144 -2.08 16.00 -21.85
CA LYS A 144 -3.20 16.68 -22.54
C LYS A 144 -3.80 15.94 -23.74
N THR A 145 -3.24 14.81 -24.15
CA THR A 145 -3.67 14.09 -25.36
C THR A 145 -4.50 12.86 -25.03
N THR A 146 -4.18 12.16 -23.95
CA THR A 146 -4.76 10.85 -23.65
C THR A 146 -5.78 10.99 -22.54
N LYS A 147 -7.07 10.87 -22.89
CA LYS A 147 -8.15 10.82 -21.90
C LYS A 147 -8.20 9.44 -21.27
N VAL A 148 -8.21 9.37 -19.94
CA VAL A 148 -8.34 8.13 -19.19
C VAL A 148 -9.79 7.96 -18.77
N PRO A 149 -10.44 6.83 -19.10
CA PRO A 149 -11.79 6.53 -18.62
C PRO A 149 -11.84 6.46 -17.10
N GLU A 150 -13.03 6.68 -16.54
CA GLU A 150 -13.27 6.46 -15.11
C GLU A 150 -13.05 4.98 -14.75
N SER A 151 -12.53 4.72 -13.54
CA SER A 151 -12.26 3.35 -13.06
C SER A 151 -11.32 2.53 -13.95
N ALA A 152 -10.39 3.20 -14.65
CA ALA A 152 -9.44 2.55 -15.56
C ALA A 152 -8.04 2.40 -14.94
N MET A 153 -7.36 1.33 -15.36
CA MET A 153 -5.92 1.18 -15.20
C MET A 153 -5.20 1.58 -16.49
N VAL A 154 -4.12 2.34 -16.37
CA VAL A 154 -3.21 2.71 -17.44
C VAL A 154 -1.87 2.05 -17.20
N GLU A 155 -1.35 1.35 -18.21
CA GLU A 155 0.02 0.82 -18.22
C GLU A 155 0.88 1.66 -19.17
N PHE A 156 2.02 2.14 -18.68
CA PHE A 156 2.91 2.97 -19.47
C PHE A 156 3.86 2.09 -20.30
N LYS A 157 3.56 1.94 -21.60
CA LYS A 157 4.33 1.09 -22.54
C LYS A 157 5.77 1.55 -22.77
N ASP A 158 6.04 2.84 -22.59
CA ASP A 158 7.38 3.41 -22.66
C ASP A 158 8.14 3.23 -21.33
N HIS A 159 7.56 2.51 -20.37
CA HIS A 159 8.09 2.32 -19.03
C HIS A 159 8.27 3.64 -18.26
N SER A 160 7.49 4.67 -18.61
CA SER A 160 7.62 6.03 -18.06
C SER A 160 9.04 6.57 -18.18
N SER A 161 9.62 6.41 -19.36
CA SER A 161 10.97 6.88 -19.71
C SER A 161 11.11 8.41 -19.67
N ASN A 162 9.98 9.12 -19.73
CA ASN A 162 9.87 10.56 -19.60
C ASN A 162 8.91 10.94 -18.47
N ASP A 163 8.96 12.21 -18.09
CA ASP A 163 7.97 12.81 -17.22
C ASP A 163 6.59 12.77 -17.89
N ILE A 164 5.54 12.59 -17.09
CA ILE A 164 4.15 12.51 -17.57
C ILE A 164 3.32 13.54 -16.79
N VAL A 165 2.61 14.40 -17.51
CA VAL A 165 1.73 15.40 -16.91
C VAL A 165 0.33 14.82 -16.76
N LEU A 166 -0.12 14.69 -15.52
CA LEU A 166 -1.51 14.42 -15.16
C LEU A 166 -2.27 15.75 -15.09
N GLU A 167 -3.47 15.79 -15.65
CA GLU A 167 -4.37 16.94 -15.52
C GLU A 167 -5.80 16.49 -15.24
N ASN A 168 -6.42 17.09 -14.21
CA ASN A 168 -7.86 16.95 -13.98
C ASN A 168 -8.61 17.99 -14.82
N THR A 169 -9.14 17.58 -15.97
CA THR A 169 -9.97 18.43 -16.84
C THR A 169 -11.45 18.42 -16.50
N GLY A 170 -11.85 17.67 -15.46
CA GLY A 170 -13.22 17.70 -14.93
C GLY A 170 -13.54 19.01 -14.21
N SER A 171 -14.81 19.26 -13.94
CA SER A 171 -15.30 20.51 -13.35
C SER A 171 -15.84 20.37 -11.92
N GLU A 172 -16.17 19.16 -11.45
CA GLU A 172 -16.94 18.97 -10.22
C GLU A 172 -16.23 18.12 -9.15
N LYS A 173 -15.66 16.98 -9.54
CA LYS A 173 -15.09 16.01 -8.60
C LYS A 173 -13.57 16.02 -8.60
N ASP A 174 -13.00 15.77 -7.44
CA ASP A 174 -11.58 15.43 -7.31
C ASP A 174 -11.32 14.08 -7.99
N LEU A 175 -10.14 13.94 -8.59
CA LEU A 175 -9.64 12.63 -9.02
C LEU A 175 -8.90 11.98 -7.85
N GLU A 176 -9.18 10.71 -7.62
CA GLU A 176 -8.40 9.85 -6.74
C GLU A 176 -7.58 8.88 -7.60
N ILE A 177 -6.26 8.90 -7.44
CA ILE A 177 -5.34 8.19 -8.33
C ILE A 177 -4.32 7.41 -7.48
N LEU A 178 -4.15 6.13 -7.80
CA LEU A 178 -3.08 5.29 -7.25
C LEU A 178 -2.03 5.03 -8.34
N ILE A 179 -0.77 5.29 -8.05
CA ILE A 179 0.36 5.02 -8.95
C ILE A 179 1.22 3.93 -8.34
N LEU A 180 1.52 2.91 -9.15
CA LEU A 180 2.34 1.77 -8.79
C LEU A 180 3.53 1.70 -9.75
N GLN A 181 4.74 1.63 -9.21
CA GLN A 181 5.96 1.49 -9.98
C GLN A 181 6.91 0.50 -9.30
N GLY A 182 7.68 -0.21 -10.11
CA GLY A 182 8.78 -1.05 -9.65
C GLY A 182 9.44 -1.79 -10.79
N LYS A 183 10.71 -2.15 -10.59
CA LYS A 183 11.41 -3.06 -11.50
C LYS A 183 10.86 -4.47 -11.37
N PRO A 184 10.72 -5.20 -12.51
CA PRO A 184 10.43 -6.61 -12.49
C PRO A 184 11.47 -7.38 -11.67
N ILE A 185 11.02 -8.35 -10.88
CA ILE A 185 11.90 -9.29 -10.18
C ILE A 185 12.65 -10.18 -11.18
N ASN A 186 12.08 -10.40 -12.38
CA ASN A 186 12.62 -11.26 -13.44
C ASN A 186 12.84 -12.72 -13.02
N GLU A 187 11.90 -13.24 -12.23
CA GLU A 187 11.85 -14.65 -11.86
C GLU A 187 10.50 -15.26 -12.27
N PRO A 188 10.41 -16.58 -12.47
CA PRO A 188 9.14 -17.27 -12.70
C PRO A 188 8.15 -17.01 -11.56
N VAL A 189 6.87 -16.90 -11.91
CA VAL A 189 5.76 -16.76 -10.97
C VAL A 189 4.82 -17.95 -11.13
N ALA A 190 4.67 -18.74 -10.07
CA ALA A 190 3.65 -19.76 -9.95
C ALA A 190 2.67 -19.32 -8.86
N GLN A 191 1.40 -19.14 -9.21
CA GLN A 191 0.36 -18.70 -8.28
C GLN A 191 -0.79 -19.70 -8.26
N HIS A 192 -1.25 -20.06 -7.06
CA HIS A 192 -2.51 -20.79 -6.88
C HIS A 192 -3.15 -20.42 -5.55
N GLY A 193 -4.34 -19.79 -5.61
CA GLY A 193 -5.02 -19.25 -4.44
C GLY A 193 -4.14 -18.23 -3.69
N PRO A 194 -3.92 -18.40 -2.38
CA PRO A 194 -3.14 -17.45 -1.56
C PRO A 194 -1.62 -17.63 -1.67
N PHE A 195 -1.14 -18.62 -2.42
CA PHE A 195 0.30 -18.93 -2.50
C PHE A 195 0.90 -18.43 -3.82
N VAL A 196 2.02 -17.73 -3.71
CA VAL A 196 2.80 -17.21 -4.84
C VAL A 196 4.26 -17.66 -4.68
N MET A 197 4.64 -18.68 -5.43
CA MET A 197 5.97 -19.27 -5.44
C MET A 197 6.64 -19.11 -6.81
N ASN A 198 7.80 -19.71 -7.04
CA ASN A 198 8.47 -19.68 -8.34
C ASN A 198 8.17 -20.93 -9.18
N THR A 199 7.82 -22.06 -8.55
CA THR A 199 7.54 -23.33 -9.23
C THR A 199 6.22 -23.97 -8.79
N ARG A 200 5.68 -24.85 -9.64
CA ARG A 200 4.49 -25.66 -9.30
C ARG A 200 4.75 -26.60 -8.11
N GLN A 201 5.97 -27.13 -7.97
CA GLN A 201 6.33 -28.02 -6.86
C GLN A 201 6.28 -27.27 -5.52
N GLU A 202 6.79 -26.04 -5.48
CA GLU A 202 6.71 -25.18 -4.29
C GLU A 202 5.26 -24.84 -3.93
N ILE A 203 4.37 -24.66 -4.91
CA ILE A 203 2.94 -24.47 -4.65
C ILE A 203 2.32 -25.72 -3.99
N ILE A 204 2.60 -26.91 -4.51
CA ILE A 204 2.13 -28.18 -3.92
C ILE A 204 2.66 -28.30 -2.48
N GLN A 205 3.93 -27.97 -2.26
CA GLN A 205 4.53 -27.98 -0.93
C GLN A 205 3.85 -27.00 0.04
N ALA A 206 3.55 -25.78 -0.41
CA ALA A 206 2.83 -24.79 0.41
C ALA A 206 1.44 -25.28 0.86
N PHE A 207 0.69 -25.95 -0.02
CA PHE A 207 -0.59 -26.57 0.36
C PHE A 207 -0.42 -27.71 1.35
N ASN A 208 0.61 -28.53 1.20
CA ASN A 208 0.93 -29.60 2.16
C ASN A 208 1.30 -29.02 3.53
N ASP A 209 2.11 -27.96 3.56
CA ASP A 209 2.52 -27.29 4.80
C ASP A 209 1.35 -26.59 5.50
N TYR A 210 0.47 -25.94 4.73
CA TYR A 210 -0.77 -25.37 5.25
C TYR A 210 -1.68 -26.45 5.84
N SER A 211 -1.91 -27.55 5.12
CA SER A 211 -2.77 -28.65 5.58
C SER A 211 -2.24 -29.30 6.86
N ARG A 212 -0.90 -29.41 6.99
CA ARG A 212 -0.24 -30.05 8.12
C ARG A 212 -0.15 -29.16 9.36
N THR A 213 0.17 -27.88 9.19
CA THR A 213 0.56 -27.00 10.32
C THR A 213 -0.19 -25.68 10.38
N ARG A 214 -0.96 -25.34 9.34
CA ARG A 214 -1.54 -24.01 9.14
C ARG A 214 -0.49 -22.90 9.37
N PHE A 215 0.74 -23.13 8.93
CA PHE A 215 1.89 -22.23 9.13
C PHE A 215 2.08 -21.76 10.59
N GLY A 216 1.94 -22.68 11.54
CA GLY A 216 2.11 -22.39 12.97
C GLY A 216 0.82 -22.16 13.74
N GLY A 217 -0.34 -22.42 13.12
CA GLY A 217 -1.65 -22.47 13.77
C GLY A 217 -2.30 -21.11 14.03
N TRP A 218 -3.53 -21.16 14.53
CA TRP A 218 -4.34 -20.01 14.91
C TRP A 218 -4.36 -19.89 16.44
N PRO A 219 -3.68 -18.90 17.04
CA PRO A 219 -3.55 -18.81 18.50
C PRO A 219 -4.73 -18.08 19.16
N TRP A 220 -5.74 -17.69 18.39
CA TRP A 220 -6.86 -16.90 18.89
C TRP A 220 -8.08 -17.79 19.19
N PRO A 221 -8.91 -17.41 20.18
CA PRO A 221 -10.08 -18.20 20.57
C PRO A 221 -11.17 -18.26 19.50
N GLU A 222 -11.23 -17.28 18.59
CA GLU A 222 -12.21 -17.19 17.52
C GLU A 222 -11.52 -16.98 16.17
N ASP A 223 -12.08 -17.52 15.09
CA ASP A 223 -11.56 -17.32 13.73
C ASP A 223 -11.68 -15.85 13.27
N ALA A 224 -12.72 -15.16 13.76
CA ALA A 224 -13.08 -13.80 13.39
C ALA A 224 -12.75 -12.80 14.52
N MET A 225 -11.54 -12.85 15.06
CA MET A 225 -11.14 -11.95 16.15
C MET A 225 -11.31 -10.48 15.79
N ALA A 226 -12.10 -9.77 16.58
CA ALA A 226 -12.17 -8.32 16.59
C ALA A 226 -11.78 -7.81 17.99
N PHE A 227 -11.03 -6.71 18.02
CA PHE A 227 -10.64 -6.07 19.28
C PHE A 227 -11.65 -5.00 19.71
N PRO A 228 -11.85 -4.79 21.04
CA PRO A 228 -12.75 -3.76 21.55
C PRO A 228 -12.48 -2.39 20.91
N ARG A 229 -13.55 -1.64 20.64
CA ARG A 229 -13.45 -0.32 19.99
C ARG A 229 -12.63 0.65 20.86
N GLU A 230 -12.78 0.52 22.17
CA GLU A 230 -12.18 1.35 23.21
C GLU A 230 -10.66 1.18 23.27
N LYS A 231 -10.13 0.05 22.77
CA LYS A 231 -8.68 -0.16 22.66
C LYS A 231 -8.03 0.81 21.67
N GLY A 232 -8.81 1.37 20.75
CA GLY A 232 -8.29 2.27 19.73
C GLY A 232 -7.35 1.58 18.74
N ARG A 233 -6.57 2.37 18.01
CA ARG A 233 -5.57 1.85 17.08
C ARG A 233 -4.34 1.34 17.83
N PHE A 234 -3.84 0.16 17.47
CA PHE A 234 -2.65 -0.45 18.07
C PHE A 234 -2.03 -1.50 17.15
N LEU A 235 -0.76 -1.83 17.38
CA LEU A 235 -0.05 -2.95 16.78
C LEU A 235 0.62 -3.77 17.89
N SER A 236 0.33 -5.06 17.94
CA SER A 236 0.94 -6.03 18.86
C SER A 236 1.73 -7.05 18.07
N VAL A 237 3.04 -7.09 18.32
CA VAL A 237 3.97 -8.06 17.72
C VAL A 237 4.57 -8.89 18.85
N LYS A 238 4.52 -10.22 18.71
CA LYS A 238 5.00 -11.14 19.76
C LYS A 238 6.46 -10.82 20.13
N GLY A 239 6.72 -10.64 21.42
CA GLY A 239 8.05 -10.34 21.95
C GLY A 239 8.47 -8.87 21.86
N LYS A 240 7.55 -7.97 21.48
CA LYS A 240 7.76 -6.52 21.50
C LYS A 240 6.70 -5.83 22.37
N PRO A 241 6.98 -4.63 22.90
CA PRO A 241 5.94 -3.77 23.47
C PRO A 241 4.84 -3.49 22.43
N GLU A 242 3.61 -3.29 22.91
CA GLU A 242 2.52 -2.84 22.03
C GLU A 242 2.81 -1.41 21.54
N GLU A 243 2.59 -1.18 20.26
CA GLU A 243 2.79 0.09 19.58
C GLU A 243 1.46 0.80 19.36
N TYR A 244 1.43 2.11 19.55
CA TYR A 244 0.25 2.96 19.35
C TYR A 244 0.61 4.13 18.42
N PRO A 245 -0.38 4.74 17.73
CA PRO A 245 -0.15 5.99 17.02
C PRO A 245 0.47 7.04 17.94
N PRO A 246 1.35 7.92 17.42
CA PRO A 246 1.90 9.00 18.24
C PRO A 246 0.76 9.86 18.79
N SER A 247 0.85 10.22 20.08
CA SER A 247 -0.06 11.21 20.65
C SER A 247 0.05 12.50 19.86
N VAL A 248 -1.06 13.08 19.43
CA VAL A 248 -1.08 14.39 18.78
C VAL A 248 -0.62 15.44 19.79
N SER A 249 0.68 15.67 19.93
CA SER A 249 1.20 16.84 20.63
C SER A 249 0.88 18.05 19.76
N ASN A 250 0.16 19.04 20.31
CA ASN A 250 -0.25 20.29 19.66
C ASN A 250 0.85 20.92 18.77
N ALA A 251 0.91 20.55 17.49
CA ALA A 251 1.74 21.19 16.47
C ALA A 251 0.99 22.36 15.81
N SER A 252 0.26 23.14 16.61
CA SER A 252 -0.45 24.36 16.23
C SER A 252 0.06 25.56 17.03
N SER A 253 1.36 25.62 17.28
CA SER A 253 2.04 26.80 17.84
C SER A 253 3.40 27.01 17.17
N GLN A 254 3.41 27.18 15.85
CA GLN A 254 4.49 27.85 15.11
C GLN A 254 4.04 28.12 13.66
N LYS A 255 3.16 29.10 13.52
CA LYS A 255 2.98 29.93 12.33
C LYS A 255 2.58 31.31 12.83
N GLU A 256 3.56 32.09 13.21
CA GLU A 256 3.53 33.55 13.00
C GLU A 256 4.19 33.83 11.65
#